data_AF-A0A1Y5H4S9-F1
#
_entry.id   AF-A0A1Y5H4S9-F1
#
_cell.length_a   1.000
_cell.length_b   1.000
_cell.length_c   1.000
_cell.angle_alpha   90.00
_cell.angle_beta   90.00
_cell.angle_gamma   90.00
#
_symmetry.space_group_name_H-M   'P 1'
#
loop_
_entity.id
_entity.type
_entity.pdbx_description
1 polymer ?
#
loop_
_entity_poly.entity_id
_entity_poly.type
_entity_poly.pdbx_seq_one_letter_code
_entity_poly.pdbx_strand_id
1 'polypeptide(L)'
;MSNFDNIRPYRDHEIRDVIDKLLSEPNLVHTMLHYKFPSLWGWTEKPISLFVRWLIQRELKDVDTVKDFQLLIAKYLEANIKKTTSGFSHSGLDKLDPNQKYTFISNHRDIAMDPAFVNIALHRSNLDTVEIAIGDNLLANPLVSDLMRLNKSFTVQRSVEGIKNKFKAFSHLSSYINHCLEEQSSIWIAQREGRAKDGLDKTDPAIIKMLSIHGKRQRWSFSETINKLNIVPVSISYEFDPCDLYKAEELSSTETTGQYEKAEGEDVRSIIDGISKPKGKVHVSFGTPIKGEFESAEVVSELIDQQVLSNYKLHVSNMVAFEQLDIKAMLKSSLQNDNLKQVQEKAQQALQKWRSKNSMEFSEQAAEFTQRLQQYPQRLHSHILAMYANPLIEKYRLQMDLAHR
;
A
#
# COMPACT_ATOMS: atom_id res chain seq x y z
N MET A 1 -19.25 13.75 22.28
CA MET A 1 -18.49 13.49 21.05
C MET A 1 -17.05 13.89 21.32
N SER A 2 -16.10 12.95 21.19
CA SER A 2 -14.68 13.27 21.25
C SER A 2 -14.29 14.13 20.04
N ASN A 3 -13.19 14.86 20.14
CA ASN A 3 -12.72 15.77 19.09
C ASN A 3 -12.55 15.06 17.72
N PHE A 4 -12.33 13.73 17.69
CA PHE A 4 -11.93 12.98 16.49
C PHE A 4 -12.97 11.97 15.97
N ASP A 5 -14.19 11.93 16.53
CA ASP A 5 -15.21 10.91 16.22
C ASP A 5 -15.53 10.75 14.72
N ASN A 6 -15.35 11.81 13.94
CA ASN A 6 -15.61 11.85 12.51
C ASN A 6 -14.53 11.19 11.63
N ILE A 7 -13.33 10.97 12.17
CA ILE A 7 -12.21 10.39 11.41
C ILE A 7 -11.62 9.14 12.07
N ARG A 8 -11.76 8.96 13.38
CA ARG A 8 -11.14 7.84 14.10
C ARG A 8 -11.76 6.48 13.78
N PRO A 9 -11.02 5.37 14.00
CA PRO A 9 -11.57 4.03 14.01
C PRO A 9 -12.53 3.80 15.20
N TYR A 10 -13.21 2.66 15.16
CA TYR A 10 -14.03 2.22 16.30
C TYR A 10 -13.16 1.80 17.50
N ARG A 11 -13.67 2.04 18.70
CA ARG A 11 -13.08 1.63 19.99
C ARG A 11 -13.78 0.38 20.50
N ASP A 12 -13.16 -0.32 21.45
CA ASP A 12 -13.66 -1.61 21.98
C ASP A 12 -15.15 -1.59 22.35
N HIS A 13 -15.61 -0.57 23.09
CA HIS A 13 -17.01 -0.45 23.49
C HIS A 13 -18.01 -0.23 22.33
N GLU A 14 -17.54 0.09 21.12
CA GLU A 14 -18.36 0.30 19.92
C GLU A 14 -18.40 -0.96 19.04
N ILE A 15 -17.49 -1.94 19.24
CA ILE A 15 -17.27 -3.06 18.31
C ILE A 15 -18.50 -3.96 18.22
N ARG A 16 -19.07 -4.35 19.37
CA ARG A 16 -20.23 -5.25 19.41
C ARG A 16 -21.42 -4.66 18.66
N ASP A 17 -21.75 -3.39 18.93
CA ASP A 17 -22.87 -2.70 18.30
C ASP A 17 -22.71 -2.59 16.78
N VAL A 18 -21.49 -2.30 16.30
CA VAL A 18 -21.19 -2.21 14.87
C VAL A 18 -21.27 -3.60 14.21
N ILE A 19 -20.76 -4.65 14.84
CA ILE A 19 -20.88 -6.03 14.33
C ILE A 19 -22.34 -6.45 14.24
N ASP A 20 -23.15 -6.20 15.27
CA ASP A 20 -24.57 -6.56 15.29
C ASP A 20 -25.35 -5.80 14.21
N LYS A 21 -25.05 -4.51 14.03
CA LYS A 21 -25.57 -3.72 12.92
C LYS A 21 -25.19 -4.35 11.58
N LEU A 22 -23.91 -4.62 11.32
CA LEU A 22 -23.45 -5.24 10.07
C LEU A 22 -24.11 -6.59 9.80
N LEU A 23 -24.28 -7.42 10.83
CA LEU A 23 -24.95 -8.72 10.73
C LEU A 23 -26.45 -8.60 10.49
N SER A 24 -27.07 -7.48 10.86
CA SER A 24 -28.48 -7.18 10.62
C SER A 24 -28.78 -6.74 9.18
N GLU A 25 -27.77 -6.20 8.49
CA GLU A 25 -27.88 -5.65 7.14
C GLU A 25 -28.10 -6.76 6.10
N PRO A 26 -29.26 -6.79 5.40
CA PRO A 26 -29.57 -7.82 4.41
C PRO A 26 -28.52 -7.88 3.30
N ASN A 27 -28.02 -6.71 2.89
CA ASN A 27 -27.11 -6.59 1.76
C ASN A 27 -25.73 -7.20 2.01
N LEU A 28 -25.26 -7.33 3.26
CA LEU A 28 -23.90 -7.84 3.54
C LEU A 28 -23.68 -9.24 2.95
N VAL A 29 -24.62 -10.15 3.23
CA VAL A 29 -24.51 -11.56 2.81
C VAL A 29 -24.81 -11.71 1.33
N HIS A 30 -25.79 -10.96 0.80
CA HIS A 30 -26.12 -10.98 -0.62
C HIS A 30 -24.98 -10.44 -1.48
N THR A 31 -24.32 -9.34 -1.08
CA THR A 31 -23.13 -8.82 -1.76
C THR A 31 -21.97 -9.83 -1.72
N MET A 32 -21.70 -10.47 -0.57
CA MET A 32 -20.67 -11.51 -0.49
C MET A 32 -20.97 -12.73 -1.38
N LEU A 33 -22.23 -13.15 -1.47
CA LEU A 33 -22.65 -14.33 -2.24
C LEU A 33 -22.65 -14.10 -3.74
N HIS A 34 -23.25 -13.01 -4.21
CA HIS A 34 -23.22 -12.66 -5.63
C HIS A 34 -21.79 -12.44 -6.12
N TYR A 35 -20.90 -11.98 -5.24
CA TYR A 35 -19.50 -11.81 -5.58
C TYR A 35 -18.75 -13.14 -5.67
N LYS A 36 -18.90 -14.02 -4.66
CA LYS A 36 -18.20 -15.32 -4.62
C LYS A 36 -18.77 -16.34 -5.61
N PHE A 37 -20.04 -16.21 -5.94
CA PHE A 37 -20.76 -17.10 -6.85
C PHE A 37 -21.70 -16.29 -7.76
N PRO A 38 -21.15 -15.62 -8.80
CA PRO A 38 -21.94 -14.80 -9.71
C PRO A 38 -23.00 -15.58 -10.49
N SER A 39 -22.88 -16.91 -10.52
CA SER A 39 -23.80 -17.85 -11.16
C SER A 39 -24.79 -18.53 -10.19
N LEU A 40 -24.90 -18.08 -8.92
CA LEU A 40 -26.01 -18.49 -8.05
C LEU A 40 -27.28 -17.76 -8.49
N TRP A 41 -28.26 -18.49 -9.02
CA TRP A 41 -29.56 -17.95 -9.42
C TRP A 41 -30.72 -18.72 -8.75
N GLY A 42 -31.67 -17.98 -8.18
CA GLY A 42 -33.00 -18.47 -7.80
C GLY A 42 -33.16 -19.01 -6.38
N TRP A 43 -34.06 -19.99 -6.22
CA TRP A 43 -34.48 -20.64 -4.98
C TRP A 43 -33.39 -21.13 -4.00
N THR A 44 -32.15 -21.37 -4.47
CA THR A 44 -31.02 -21.78 -3.61
C THR A 44 -30.31 -20.62 -2.92
N GLU A 45 -30.54 -19.38 -3.34
CA GLU A 45 -29.86 -18.20 -2.78
C GLU A 45 -30.26 -17.96 -1.31
N LYS A 46 -31.56 -18.04 -0.99
CA LYS A 46 -32.08 -17.84 0.37
C LYS A 46 -31.53 -18.83 1.41
N PRO A 47 -31.54 -20.17 1.18
CA PRO A 47 -30.97 -21.09 2.15
C PRO A 47 -29.44 -20.93 2.29
N ILE A 48 -28.73 -20.63 1.20
CA ILE A 48 -27.28 -20.38 1.24
C ILE A 48 -26.97 -19.08 1.99
N SER A 49 -27.74 -18.01 1.79
CA SER A 49 -27.55 -16.75 2.52
C SER A 49 -27.81 -16.90 4.01
N LEU A 50 -28.84 -17.66 4.41
CA LEU A 50 -29.06 -17.98 5.82
C LEU A 50 -27.89 -18.77 6.41
N PHE A 51 -27.36 -19.76 5.68
CA PHE A 51 -26.21 -20.55 6.12
C PHE A 51 -24.93 -19.72 6.25
N VAL A 52 -24.62 -18.87 5.25
CA VAL A 52 -23.47 -17.97 5.30
C VAL A 52 -23.61 -16.96 6.43
N ARG A 53 -24.80 -16.40 6.64
CA ARG A 53 -25.07 -15.50 7.77
C ARG A 53 -24.80 -16.20 9.10
N TRP A 54 -25.29 -17.43 9.27
CA TRP A 54 -25.05 -18.23 10.46
C TRP A 54 -23.55 -18.50 10.68
N LEU A 55 -22.80 -18.81 9.62
CA LEU A 55 -21.35 -18.99 9.70
C LEU A 55 -20.64 -17.70 10.14
N ILE A 56 -20.98 -16.55 9.56
CA ILE A 56 -20.41 -15.25 9.92
C ILE A 56 -20.76 -14.92 11.38
N GLN A 57 -22.02 -15.08 11.79
CA GLN A 57 -22.46 -14.89 13.17
C GLN A 57 -21.68 -15.77 14.15
N ARG A 58 -21.39 -17.01 13.76
CA ARG A 58 -20.61 -17.93 14.60
C ARG A 58 -19.15 -17.51 14.73
N GLU A 59 -18.50 -17.08 13.65
CA GLU A 59 -17.10 -16.61 13.70
C GLU A 59 -16.97 -15.26 14.44
N LEU A 60 -17.99 -14.40 14.38
CA LEU A 60 -18.03 -13.10 15.06
C LEU A 60 -18.63 -13.16 16.48
N LYS A 61 -18.99 -14.35 16.97
CA LYS A 61 -19.68 -14.50 18.26
C LYS A 61 -18.84 -13.96 19.41
N ASP A 62 -17.55 -14.29 19.42
CA ASP A 62 -16.61 -13.98 20.51
C ASP A 62 -15.73 -12.74 20.18
N VAL A 63 -16.22 -11.85 19.31
CA VAL A 63 -15.53 -10.61 18.93
C VAL A 63 -16.16 -9.43 19.65
N ASP A 64 -15.52 -9.02 20.76
CA ASP A 64 -16.00 -7.91 21.60
C ASP A 64 -15.04 -6.71 21.61
N THR A 65 -13.80 -6.89 21.17
CA THR A 65 -12.78 -5.83 21.13
C THR A 65 -12.18 -5.64 19.73
N VAL A 66 -11.50 -4.50 19.53
CA VAL A 66 -10.72 -4.24 18.30
C VAL A 66 -9.68 -5.33 18.11
N LYS A 67 -9.06 -5.78 19.21
CA LYS A 67 -8.04 -6.82 19.19
C LYS A 67 -8.60 -8.17 18.72
N ASP A 68 -9.78 -8.57 19.19
CA ASP A 68 -10.42 -9.82 18.75
C ASP A 68 -10.71 -9.80 17.26
N PHE A 69 -11.20 -8.66 16.76
CA PHE A 69 -11.45 -8.47 15.33
C PHE A 69 -10.15 -8.54 14.52
N GLN A 70 -9.07 -7.88 14.97
CA GLN A 70 -7.76 -7.95 14.32
C GLN A 70 -7.19 -9.38 14.30
N LEU A 71 -7.35 -10.17 15.37
CA LEU A 71 -6.92 -11.56 15.42
C LEU A 71 -7.70 -12.45 14.43
N LEU A 72 -9.01 -12.21 14.31
CA LEU A 72 -9.83 -12.88 13.31
C LEU A 72 -9.37 -12.54 11.89
N ILE A 73 -9.14 -11.26 11.59
CA ILE A 73 -8.62 -10.82 10.29
C ILE A 73 -7.23 -11.41 10.03
N ALA A 74 -6.35 -11.43 11.02
CA ALA A 74 -5.01 -12.01 10.90
C ALA A 74 -5.06 -13.49 10.52
N LYS A 75 -5.95 -14.29 11.12
CA LYS A 75 -6.17 -15.71 10.76
C LYS A 75 -6.53 -15.88 9.27
N TYR A 76 -7.44 -15.06 8.75
CA TYR A 76 -7.82 -15.13 7.34
C TYR A 76 -6.74 -14.59 6.41
N LEU A 77 -6.05 -13.53 6.81
CA LEU A 77 -4.95 -12.95 6.06
C LEU A 77 -3.78 -13.94 5.96
N GLU A 78 -3.44 -14.66 7.04
CA GLU A 78 -2.44 -15.73 7.02
C GLU A 78 -2.78 -16.83 6.00
N ALA A 79 -4.03 -17.28 5.98
CA ALA A 79 -4.50 -18.25 5.00
C ALA A 79 -4.44 -17.69 3.57
N ASN A 80 -4.81 -16.43 3.39
CA ASN A 80 -4.75 -15.75 2.10
C ASN A 80 -3.32 -15.60 1.59
N ILE A 81 -2.38 -15.20 2.43
CA ILE A 81 -0.96 -15.05 2.09
C ILE A 81 -0.38 -16.40 1.67
N LYS A 82 -0.65 -17.47 2.42
CA LYS A 82 -0.21 -18.84 2.05
C LYS A 82 -0.76 -19.29 0.70
N LYS A 83 -1.96 -18.85 0.32
CA LYS A 83 -2.60 -19.21 -0.94
C LYS A 83 -2.15 -18.35 -2.13
N THR A 84 -1.88 -17.08 -1.91
CA THR A 84 -1.72 -16.07 -2.99
C THR A 84 -0.31 -15.51 -3.11
N THR A 85 0.61 -15.93 -2.25
CA THR A 85 2.04 -15.59 -2.34
C THR A 85 2.86 -16.89 -2.42
N SER A 86 3.99 -16.85 -3.13
CA SER A 86 4.98 -17.94 -3.12
C SER A 86 5.98 -17.79 -1.97
N GLY A 87 5.89 -16.69 -1.21
CA GLY A 87 6.63 -16.47 0.02
C GLY A 87 6.41 -15.06 0.55
N PHE A 88 6.26 -14.93 1.87
CA PHE A 88 6.19 -13.63 2.55
C PHE A 88 7.33 -13.53 3.56
N SER A 89 8.03 -12.40 3.55
CA SER A 89 9.12 -12.11 4.50
C SER A 89 9.12 -10.65 4.90
N HIS A 90 9.70 -10.33 6.05
CA HIS A 90 9.91 -8.95 6.48
C HIS A 90 11.29 -8.77 7.12
N SER A 91 11.73 -7.52 7.25
CA SER A 91 13.00 -7.17 7.92
C SER A 91 12.95 -5.78 8.56
N GLY A 92 13.82 -5.51 9.54
CA GLY A 92 14.02 -4.17 10.12
C GLY A 92 13.20 -3.87 11.37
N LEU A 93 12.13 -4.64 11.65
CA LEU A 93 11.33 -4.49 12.88
C LEU A 93 12.13 -4.78 14.15
N ASP A 94 13.14 -5.65 14.07
CA ASP A 94 14.07 -5.98 15.15
C ASP A 94 14.89 -4.79 15.65
N LYS A 95 14.95 -3.70 14.87
CA LYS A 95 15.69 -2.47 15.18
C LYS A 95 14.80 -1.37 15.77
N LEU A 96 13.49 -1.61 15.87
CA LEU A 96 12.54 -0.64 16.42
C LEU A 96 12.28 -0.93 17.90
N ASP A 97 12.03 0.13 18.66
CA ASP A 97 11.65 0.02 20.08
C ASP A 97 10.16 -0.38 20.15
N PRO A 98 9.83 -1.54 20.76
CA PRO A 98 8.44 -2.00 20.86
C PRO A 98 7.53 -1.07 21.69
N ASN A 99 8.11 -0.21 22.55
CA ASN A 99 7.36 0.73 23.37
C ASN A 99 7.13 2.08 22.67
N GLN A 100 7.79 2.33 21.54
CA GLN A 100 7.66 3.56 20.79
C GLN A 100 6.57 3.41 19.71
N LYS A 101 5.74 4.46 19.55
CA LYS A 101 4.80 4.56 18.43
C LYS A 101 5.45 5.28 17.25
N TYR A 102 5.17 4.79 16.05
CA TYR A 102 5.81 5.20 14.80
C TYR A 102 4.81 5.65 13.75
N THR A 103 5.25 6.55 12.87
CA THR A 103 4.56 6.87 11.61
C THR A 103 5.21 6.07 10.50
N PHE A 104 4.61 4.94 10.12
CA PHE A 104 5.07 4.16 8.98
C PHE A 104 4.60 4.81 7.67
N ILE A 105 5.56 5.19 6.82
CA ILE A 105 5.27 5.75 5.49
C ILE A 105 5.79 4.79 4.44
N SER A 106 4.91 4.25 3.59
CA SER A 106 5.32 3.27 2.58
C SER A 106 5.07 3.71 1.15
N ASN A 107 5.79 3.08 0.22
CA ASN A 107 5.31 3.00 -1.15
C ASN A 107 3.94 2.33 -1.18
N HIS A 108 3.16 2.64 -2.22
CA HIS A 108 1.78 2.20 -2.29
C HIS A 108 1.46 1.67 -3.68
N ARG A 109 1.26 0.37 -3.80
CA ARG A 109 0.97 -0.33 -5.06
C ARG A 109 -0.36 -1.05 -5.02
N ASP A 110 -0.78 -1.52 -3.85
CA ASP A 110 -2.06 -2.20 -3.66
C ASP A 110 -2.91 -1.48 -2.60
N ILE A 111 -4.19 -1.28 -2.90
CA ILE A 111 -5.11 -0.51 -2.02
C ILE A 111 -5.25 -1.19 -0.65
N ALA A 112 -5.44 -2.50 -0.62
CA ALA A 112 -5.79 -3.24 0.59
C ALA A 112 -4.61 -4.06 1.14
N MET A 113 -3.81 -4.65 0.26
CA MET A 113 -2.75 -5.57 0.67
C MET A 113 -1.54 -4.86 1.27
N ASP A 114 -1.24 -3.61 0.88
CA ASP A 114 -0.11 -2.87 1.44
C ASP A 114 -0.20 -2.72 2.98
N PRO A 115 -1.26 -2.13 3.54
CA PRO A 115 -1.40 -2.04 5.00
C PRO A 115 -1.59 -3.43 5.65
N ALA A 116 -2.18 -4.39 4.94
CA ALA A 116 -2.33 -5.76 5.44
C ALA A 116 -0.97 -6.45 5.63
N PHE A 117 -0.04 -6.31 4.67
CA PHE A 117 1.31 -6.85 4.76
C PHE A 117 2.16 -6.16 5.85
N VAL A 118 1.96 -4.86 6.07
CA VAL A 118 2.57 -4.17 7.20
C VAL A 118 2.05 -4.74 8.53
N ASN A 119 0.73 -4.87 8.68
CA ASN A 119 0.12 -5.40 9.90
C ASN A 119 0.50 -6.85 10.17
N ILE A 120 0.59 -7.71 9.15
CA ILE A 120 1.00 -9.10 9.38
C ILE A 120 2.47 -9.22 9.77
N ALA A 121 3.35 -8.35 9.25
CA ALA A 121 4.74 -8.29 9.68
C ALA A 121 4.86 -7.86 11.16
N LEU A 122 4.10 -6.84 11.57
CA LEU A 122 4.03 -6.39 12.96
C LEU A 122 3.47 -7.49 13.87
N HIS A 123 2.36 -8.11 13.47
CA HIS A 123 1.71 -9.19 14.23
C HIS A 123 2.66 -10.38 14.44
N ARG A 124 3.34 -10.84 13.38
CA ARG A 124 4.35 -11.92 13.46
C ARG A 124 5.56 -11.57 14.32
N SER A 125 5.81 -10.28 14.53
CA SER A 125 6.88 -9.76 15.38
C SER A 125 6.41 -9.44 16.81
N ASN A 126 5.19 -9.84 17.19
CA ASN A 126 4.56 -9.50 18.48
C ASN A 126 4.49 -7.98 18.74
N LEU A 127 4.34 -7.17 17.69
CA LEU A 127 4.11 -5.73 17.78
C LEU A 127 2.63 -5.40 17.54
N ASP A 128 2.18 -4.27 18.08
CA ASP A 128 0.83 -3.77 17.84
C ASP A 128 0.62 -3.44 16.35
N THR A 129 -0.57 -3.77 15.82
CA THR A 129 -0.98 -3.35 14.47
C THR A 129 -1.22 -1.85 14.41
N VAL A 130 -1.10 -1.29 13.21
CA VAL A 130 -1.23 0.16 12.98
C VAL A 130 -2.67 0.59 12.85
N GLU A 131 -2.92 1.89 13.06
CA GLU A 131 -4.07 2.55 12.47
C GLU A 131 -3.79 2.98 11.02
N ILE A 132 -4.73 2.73 10.12
CA ILE A 132 -4.52 2.81 8.67
C ILE A 132 -5.18 4.07 8.11
N ALA A 133 -4.41 4.95 7.47
CA ALA A 133 -4.96 6.09 6.75
C ALA A 133 -5.71 5.64 5.48
N ILE A 134 -7.00 5.91 5.37
CA ILE A 134 -7.81 5.60 4.18
C ILE A 134 -8.53 6.85 3.65
N GLY A 135 -8.60 6.99 2.33
CA GLY A 135 -9.34 8.09 1.69
C GLY A 135 -10.85 7.91 1.81
N ASP A 136 -11.57 9.02 2.01
CA ASP A 136 -13.04 9.08 2.04
C ASP A 136 -13.71 8.59 0.74
N ASN A 137 -13.01 8.64 -0.39
CA ASN A 137 -13.48 8.13 -1.67
C ASN A 137 -13.81 6.62 -1.64
N LEU A 138 -13.16 5.83 -0.78
CA LEU A 138 -13.42 4.40 -0.63
C LEU A 138 -14.58 4.10 0.35
N LEU A 139 -15.05 5.11 1.08
CA LEU A 139 -16.02 4.98 2.18
C LEU A 139 -17.44 5.40 1.79
N ALA A 140 -17.71 5.61 0.49
CA ALA A 140 -19.03 5.99 0.00
C ALA A 140 -20.12 4.96 0.36
N ASN A 141 -19.76 3.68 0.46
CA ASN A 141 -20.64 2.63 0.95
C ASN A 141 -20.53 2.50 2.49
N PRO A 142 -21.62 2.70 3.26
CA PRO A 142 -21.60 2.61 4.72
C PRO A 142 -21.08 1.27 5.26
N LEU A 143 -21.36 0.15 4.60
CA LEU A 143 -20.86 -1.17 5.01
C LEU A 143 -19.33 -1.26 4.89
N VAL A 144 -18.78 -0.75 3.79
CA VAL A 144 -17.33 -0.70 3.57
C VAL A 144 -16.68 0.24 4.58
N SER A 145 -17.32 1.37 4.84
CA SER A 145 -16.87 2.34 5.86
C SER A 145 -16.79 1.70 7.25
N ASP A 146 -17.85 1.01 7.67
CA ASP A 146 -17.90 0.35 8.97
C ASP A 146 -16.83 -0.76 9.08
N LEU A 147 -16.67 -1.59 8.05
CA LEU A 147 -15.64 -2.64 8.02
C LEU A 147 -14.22 -2.08 8.09
N MET A 148 -13.92 -1.01 7.37
CA MET A 148 -12.59 -0.38 7.40
C MET A 148 -12.30 0.23 8.77
N ARG A 149 -13.27 0.90 9.38
CA ARG A 149 -13.12 1.49 10.73
C ARG A 149 -13.03 0.44 11.85
N LEU A 150 -13.68 -0.72 11.69
CA LEU A 150 -13.46 -1.89 12.55
C LEU A 150 -12.01 -2.39 12.43
N ASN A 151 -11.44 -2.34 11.23
CA ASN A 151 -10.05 -2.73 10.96
C ASN A 151 -9.03 -1.61 11.25
N LYS A 152 -9.28 -0.77 12.27
CA LYS A 152 -8.39 0.34 12.68
C LYS A 152 -8.13 1.41 11.61
N SER A 153 -8.96 1.53 10.57
CA SER A 153 -8.76 2.60 9.58
C SER A 153 -9.34 3.94 10.05
N PHE A 154 -8.58 5.02 9.86
CA PHE A 154 -9.04 6.39 10.05
C PHE A 154 -9.16 7.13 8.72
N THR A 155 -10.12 8.05 8.66
CA THR A 155 -10.52 8.71 7.40
C THR A 155 -9.68 9.95 7.13
N VAL A 156 -9.10 9.99 5.93
CA VAL A 156 -8.49 11.17 5.31
C VAL A 156 -9.54 11.82 4.41
N GLN A 157 -10.02 13.00 4.79
CA GLN A 157 -11.05 13.73 4.06
C GLN A 157 -10.44 14.42 2.82
N ARG A 158 -10.65 13.87 1.63
CA ARG A 158 -10.06 14.34 0.35
C ARG A 158 -11.06 15.10 -0.49
N SER A 159 -12.33 14.73 -0.42
CA SER A 159 -13.42 15.33 -1.22
C SER A 159 -13.88 16.72 -0.74
N VAL A 160 -13.15 17.32 0.20
CA VAL A 160 -13.51 18.63 0.77
C VAL A 160 -13.15 19.75 -0.20
N GLU A 161 -14.15 20.54 -0.58
CA GLU A 161 -13.97 21.69 -1.47
C GLU A 161 -13.52 22.96 -0.72
N GLY A 162 -12.66 23.74 -1.39
CA GLY A 162 -12.18 25.03 -0.91
C GLY A 162 -10.94 24.93 0.00
N ILE A 163 -9.98 25.82 -0.24
CA ILE A 163 -8.67 25.85 0.43
C ILE A 163 -8.82 25.91 1.96
N LYS A 164 -9.74 26.72 2.47
CA LYS A 164 -9.98 26.88 3.92
C LYS A 164 -10.46 25.57 4.57
N ASN A 165 -11.37 24.87 3.91
CA ASN A 165 -11.92 23.63 4.45
C ASN A 165 -10.90 22.49 4.35
N LYS A 166 -10.15 22.40 3.25
CA LYS A 166 -9.02 21.46 3.12
C LYS A 166 -7.99 21.68 4.23
N PHE A 167 -7.59 22.93 4.49
CA PHE A 167 -6.65 23.22 5.57
C PHE A 167 -7.19 22.83 6.95
N LYS A 168 -8.49 23.06 7.22
CA LYS A 168 -9.13 22.60 8.47
C LYS A 168 -9.08 21.08 8.59
N ALA A 169 -9.45 20.35 7.53
CA ALA A 169 -9.41 18.90 7.50
C ALA A 169 -7.99 18.35 7.73
N PHE A 170 -6.98 18.93 7.05
CA PHE A 170 -5.57 18.56 7.25
C PHE A 170 -5.04 18.91 8.64
N SER A 171 -5.44 20.06 9.21
CA SER A 171 -5.06 20.42 10.57
C SER A 171 -5.68 19.49 11.61
N HIS A 172 -6.92 19.06 11.36
CA HIS A 172 -7.61 18.06 12.17
C HIS A 172 -6.90 16.71 12.12
N LEU A 173 -6.60 16.23 10.91
CA LEU A 173 -5.90 14.98 10.67
C LEU A 173 -4.49 14.98 11.29
N SER A 174 -3.72 16.04 11.09
CA SER A 174 -2.38 16.18 11.70
C SER A 174 -2.44 16.14 13.23
N SER A 175 -3.48 16.74 13.83
CA SER A 175 -3.69 16.68 15.28
C SER A 175 -4.09 15.28 15.75
N TYR A 176 -4.91 14.56 14.99
CA TYR A 176 -5.26 13.18 15.28
C TYR A 176 -4.05 12.25 15.23
N ILE A 177 -3.19 12.39 14.21
CA ILE A 177 -1.98 11.58 14.07
C ILE A 177 -1.04 11.81 15.27
N ASN A 178 -0.84 13.05 15.72
CA ASN A 178 -0.04 13.31 16.93
C ASN A 178 -0.67 12.69 18.17
N HIS A 179 -2.00 12.80 18.34
CA HIS A 179 -2.72 12.12 19.43
C HIS A 179 -2.53 10.59 19.41
N CYS A 180 -2.53 9.96 18.22
CA CYS A 180 -2.26 8.53 18.10
C CYS A 180 -0.86 8.18 18.60
N LEU A 181 0.15 8.94 18.19
CA LEU A 181 1.55 8.69 18.55
C LEU A 181 1.84 8.94 20.03
N GLU A 182 1.14 9.88 20.66
CA GLU A 182 1.31 10.21 22.09
C GLU A 182 0.58 9.22 23.01
N GLU A 183 -0.62 8.78 22.64
CA GLU A 183 -1.53 8.13 23.60
C GLU A 183 -2.10 6.78 23.13
N GLN A 184 -1.92 6.38 21.86
CA GLN A 184 -2.66 5.23 21.31
C GLN A 184 -1.79 4.23 20.55
N SER A 185 -1.40 4.53 19.31
CA SER A 185 -0.93 3.52 18.38
C SER A 185 -0.01 4.10 17.30
N SER A 186 0.80 3.22 16.69
CA SER A 186 1.51 3.53 15.46
C SER A 186 0.51 3.68 14.31
N ILE A 187 0.84 4.50 13.32
CA ILE A 187 -0.01 4.72 12.14
C ILE A 187 0.72 4.30 10.87
N TRP A 188 -0.05 3.93 9.85
CA TRP A 188 0.44 3.71 8.50
C TRP A 188 -0.25 4.68 7.53
N ILE A 189 0.56 5.27 6.65
CA ILE A 189 0.10 6.15 5.58
C ILE A 189 0.93 5.92 4.30
N ALA A 190 0.27 5.92 3.15
CA ALA A 190 0.95 5.89 1.86
C ALA A 190 1.76 7.17 1.63
N GLN A 191 2.91 7.06 0.96
CA GLN A 191 3.83 8.18 0.68
C GLN A 191 3.29 9.23 -0.30
N ARG A 192 2.16 8.97 -0.95
CA ARG A 192 1.44 9.90 -1.83
C ARG A 192 -0.02 9.52 -1.93
N GLU A 193 -0.82 10.45 -2.45
CA GLU A 193 -2.21 10.15 -2.81
C GLU A 193 -2.26 9.21 -4.03
N GLY A 194 -2.98 8.10 -3.87
CA GLY A 194 -3.13 7.08 -4.90
C GLY A 194 -1.95 6.10 -4.98
N ARG A 195 -2.21 4.96 -5.61
CA ARG A 195 -1.21 3.91 -5.86
C ARG A 195 -0.30 4.28 -7.03
N ALA A 196 0.96 3.83 -6.97
CA ALA A 196 1.89 3.91 -8.08
C ALA A 196 1.40 3.02 -9.24
N LYS A 197 1.30 3.62 -10.43
CA LYS A 197 0.86 2.97 -11.67
C LYS A 197 2.04 2.49 -12.51
N ASP A 198 3.15 3.20 -12.41
CA ASP A 198 4.36 3.05 -13.20
C ASP A 198 5.54 2.46 -12.40
N GLY A 199 5.31 2.02 -11.16
CA GLY A 199 6.38 1.52 -10.30
C GLY A 199 7.38 2.59 -9.84
N LEU A 200 7.12 3.87 -10.09
CA LEU A 200 7.91 4.98 -9.56
C LEU A 200 7.37 5.36 -8.18
N ASP A 201 8.10 4.93 -7.16
CA ASP A 201 7.78 5.18 -5.76
C ASP A 201 8.44 6.51 -5.34
N LYS A 202 7.75 7.63 -5.57
CA LYS A 202 8.14 8.98 -5.11
C LYS A 202 7.22 9.52 -4.01
N THR A 203 7.76 10.10 -2.96
CA THR A 203 7.02 10.70 -1.85
C THR A 203 6.52 12.09 -2.23
N ASP A 204 5.27 12.40 -1.89
CA ASP A 204 4.72 13.75 -2.05
C ASP A 204 5.04 14.62 -0.82
N PRO A 205 5.81 15.71 -0.97
CA PRO A 205 6.11 16.64 0.13
C PRO A 205 4.87 17.22 0.80
N ALA A 206 3.72 17.24 0.13
CA ALA A 206 2.45 17.68 0.72
C ALA A 206 2.04 16.84 1.94
N ILE A 207 2.39 15.55 2.00
CA ILE A 207 2.11 14.71 3.17
C ILE A 207 2.94 15.17 4.36
N ILE A 208 4.22 15.46 4.17
CA ILE A 208 5.10 15.96 5.25
C ILE A 208 4.64 17.35 5.73
N LYS A 209 4.24 18.22 4.79
CA LYS A 209 3.62 19.51 5.10
C LYS A 209 2.34 19.33 5.90
N MET A 210 1.49 18.36 5.56
CA MET A 210 0.28 18.04 6.32
C MET A 210 0.61 17.55 7.72
N LEU A 211 1.51 16.57 7.85
CA LEU A 211 1.90 16.00 9.15
C LEU A 211 2.49 17.06 10.09
N SER A 212 3.20 18.05 9.56
CA SER A 212 3.83 19.12 10.36
C SER A 212 2.89 20.22 10.87
N ILE A 213 1.62 20.25 10.44
CA ILE A 213 0.67 21.32 10.81
C ILE A 213 0.46 21.40 12.34
N HIS A 214 0.34 20.25 13.01
CA HIS A 214 0.15 20.20 14.46
C HIS A 214 1.35 20.81 15.19
N GLY A 215 2.58 20.38 14.88
CA GLY A 215 3.77 20.90 15.52
C GLY A 215 3.95 22.40 15.33
N LYS A 216 3.64 22.92 14.13
CA LYS A 216 3.61 24.38 13.88
C LYS A 216 2.63 25.10 14.81
N ARG A 217 1.44 24.53 15.08
CA ARG A 217 0.47 25.10 16.03
C ARG A 217 0.96 25.07 17.48
N GLN A 218 1.75 24.06 17.84
CA GLN A 218 2.42 23.95 19.13
C GLN A 218 3.72 24.77 19.23
N ARG A 219 4.09 25.50 18.18
CA ARG A 219 5.34 26.28 18.06
C ARG A 219 6.62 25.43 18.12
N TRP A 220 6.54 24.15 17.75
CA TRP A 220 7.72 23.33 17.52
C TRP A 220 8.43 23.77 16.24
N SER A 221 9.75 23.62 16.20
CA SER A 221 10.51 23.71 14.96
C SER A 221 10.08 22.61 13.99
N PHE A 222 10.42 22.78 12.71
CA PHE A 222 10.14 21.74 11.72
C PHE A 222 10.87 20.43 12.07
N SER A 223 12.17 20.52 12.38
CA SER A 223 12.97 19.37 12.84
C SER A 223 12.38 18.68 14.07
N GLU A 224 11.98 19.45 15.09
CA GLU A 224 11.33 18.91 16.30
C GLU A 224 10.06 18.14 15.95
N THR A 225 9.25 18.67 15.02
CA THR A 225 8.02 18.02 14.56
C THR A 225 8.32 16.71 13.85
N ILE A 226 9.28 16.69 12.90
CA ILE A 226 9.67 15.47 12.19
C ILE A 226 10.24 14.42 13.15
N ASN A 227 11.09 14.85 14.08
CA ASN A 227 11.64 13.96 15.11
C ASN A 227 10.51 13.36 15.98
N LYS A 228 9.50 14.13 16.38
CA LYS A 228 8.35 13.65 17.17
C LYS A 228 7.43 12.69 16.42
N LEU A 229 7.31 12.85 15.10
CA LEU A 229 6.49 11.95 14.26
C LEU A 229 7.04 10.52 14.17
N ASN A 230 8.32 10.30 14.54
CA ASN A 230 8.97 8.99 14.48
C ASN A 230 8.74 8.30 13.12
N ILE A 231 9.02 9.03 12.03
CA ILE A 231 8.77 8.52 10.68
C ILE A 231 9.70 7.36 10.39
N VAL A 232 9.13 6.20 10.04
CA VAL A 232 9.86 5.01 9.57
C VAL A 232 9.44 4.74 8.13
N PRO A 233 10.33 4.92 7.15
CA PRO A 233 10.06 4.54 5.77
C PRO A 233 9.90 3.02 5.64
N VAL A 234 8.90 2.56 4.89
CA VAL A 234 8.61 1.14 4.67
C VAL A 234 8.62 0.85 3.18
N SER A 235 9.40 -0.14 2.77
CA SER A 235 9.44 -0.61 1.39
C SER A 235 8.65 -1.91 1.27
N ILE A 236 7.64 -1.91 0.42
CA ILE A 236 6.81 -3.07 0.08
C ILE A 236 7.19 -3.50 -1.34
N SER A 237 7.77 -4.68 -1.46
CA SER A 237 8.23 -5.25 -2.72
C SER A 237 7.38 -6.44 -3.10
N TYR A 238 6.74 -6.35 -4.26
CA TYR A 238 5.97 -7.41 -4.88
C TYR A 238 6.77 -8.01 -6.04
N GLU A 239 6.77 -9.33 -6.16
CA GLU A 239 7.26 -10.00 -7.36
C GLU A 239 6.30 -9.79 -8.54
N PHE A 240 4.99 -9.88 -8.28
CA PHE A 240 3.93 -9.55 -9.23
C PHE A 240 2.90 -8.61 -8.60
N ASP A 241 2.61 -7.52 -9.30
CA ASP A 241 1.53 -6.61 -8.95
C ASP A 241 0.19 -7.21 -9.44
N PRO A 242 -0.76 -7.50 -8.55
CA PRO A 242 -2.02 -8.14 -8.91
C PRO A 242 -2.91 -7.26 -9.80
N CYS A 243 -2.66 -5.96 -9.82
CA CYS A 243 -3.39 -4.93 -10.57
C CYS A 243 -2.57 -4.36 -11.74
N ASP A 244 -1.46 -5.00 -12.15
CA ASP A 244 -0.59 -4.51 -13.24
C ASP A 244 -1.36 -4.23 -14.54
N LEU A 245 -2.29 -5.10 -14.93
CA LEU A 245 -3.11 -4.91 -16.13
C LEU A 245 -3.92 -3.60 -16.08
N TYR A 246 -4.66 -3.36 -14.98
CA TYR A 246 -5.50 -2.16 -14.86
C TYR A 246 -4.67 -0.88 -14.84
N LYS A 247 -3.52 -0.91 -14.17
CA LYS A 247 -2.59 0.22 -14.16
C LYS A 247 -2.03 0.52 -15.54
N ALA A 248 -1.70 -0.52 -16.30
CA ALA A 248 -1.21 -0.37 -17.67
C ALA A 248 -2.31 0.16 -18.61
N GLU A 249 -3.56 -0.30 -18.47
CA GLU A 249 -4.70 0.24 -19.20
C GLU A 249 -4.92 1.73 -18.89
N GLU A 250 -4.89 2.11 -17.62
CA GLU A 250 -5.02 3.50 -17.18
C GLU A 250 -3.90 4.39 -17.74
N LEU A 251 -2.65 3.93 -17.69
CA LEU A 251 -1.51 4.66 -18.28
C LEU A 251 -1.64 4.79 -19.79
N SER A 252 -1.98 3.71 -20.49
CA SER A 252 -2.14 3.70 -21.95
C SER A 252 -3.29 4.61 -22.40
N SER A 253 -4.43 4.57 -21.71
CA SER A 253 -5.54 5.48 -21.95
C SER A 253 -5.13 6.92 -21.70
N THR A 254 -4.51 7.23 -20.55
CA THR A 254 -4.07 8.60 -20.24
C THR A 254 -3.10 9.14 -21.29
N GLU A 255 -2.16 8.33 -21.78
CA GLU A 255 -1.21 8.71 -22.83
C GLU A 255 -1.90 8.95 -24.18
N THR A 256 -2.90 8.13 -24.53
CA THR A 256 -3.57 8.18 -25.84
C THR A 256 -4.67 9.25 -25.91
N THR A 257 -5.44 9.42 -24.84
CA THR A 257 -6.63 10.31 -24.80
C THR A 257 -6.44 11.54 -23.92
N GLY A 258 -5.32 11.64 -23.19
CA GLY A 258 -5.00 12.75 -22.29
C GLY A 258 -5.70 12.69 -20.92
N GLN A 259 -6.71 11.84 -20.77
CA GLN A 259 -7.48 11.65 -19.54
C GLN A 259 -7.93 10.20 -19.40
N TYR A 260 -8.06 9.74 -18.15
CA TYR A 260 -8.66 8.47 -17.78
C TYR A 260 -9.82 8.73 -16.83
N GLU A 261 -11.00 8.25 -17.19
CA GLU A 261 -12.16 8.25 -16.31
C GLU A 261 -12.31 6.86 -15.69
N LYS A 262 -12.22 6.82 -14.36
CA LYS A 262 -12.34 5.57 -13.61
C LYS A 262 -13.74 4.99 -13.79
N ALA A 263 -13.80 3.68 -14.02
CA ALA A 263 -15.09 3.00 -14.07
C ALA A 263 -15.70 2.88 -12.67
N GLU A 264 -17.03 2.88 -12.59
CA GLU A 264 -17.73 2.60 -11.34
C GLU A 264 -17.31 1.23 -10.79
N GLY A 265 -16.90 1.20 -9.52
CA GLY A 265 -16.46 -0.03 -8.84
C GLY A 265 -15.05 -0.52 -9.20
N GLU A 266 -14.25 0.25 -9.95
CA GLU A 266 -12.86 -0.12 -10.28
C GLU A 266 -11.95 -0.30 -9.05
N ASP A 267 -12.09 0.59 -8.06
CA ASP A 267 -11.35 0.48 -6.79
C ASP A 267 -11.74 -0.80 -6.03
N VAL A 268 -13.02 -1.20 -6.08
CA VAL A 268 -13.52 -2.45 -5.47
C VAL A 268 -12.92 -3.67 -6.17
N ARG A 269 -12.89 -3.69 -7.52
CA ARG A 269 -12.22 -4.76 -8.29
C ARG A 269 -10.74 -4.85 -7.94
N SER A 270 -10.07 -3.71 -7.83
CA SER A 270 -8.66 -3.64 -7.46
C SER A 270 -8.38 -4.22 -6.07
N ILE A 271 -9.22 -3.91 -5.08
CA ILE A 271 -9.12 -4.49 -3.73
C ILE A 271 -9.23 -6.02 -3.80
N ILE A 272 -10.19 -6.53 -4.57
CA ILE A 272 -10.41 -7.97 -4.65
C ILE A 272 -9.28 -8.67 -5.40
N ASP A 273 -8.80 -8.08 -6.49
CA ASP A 273 -7.66 -8.61 -7.23
C ASP A 273 -6.40 -8.63 -6.36
N GLY A 274 -6.17 -7.56 -5.58
CA GLY A 274 -5.14 -7.51 -4.55
C GLY A 274 -5.20 -8.71 -3.60
N ILE A 275 -6.38 -9.00 -3.08
CA ILE A 275 -6.61 -10.11 -2.15
C ILE A 275 -6.49 -11.47 -2.85
N SER A 276 -7.01 -11.63 -4.07
CA SER A 276 -7.28 -12.94 -4.66
C SER A 276 -6.21 -13.43 -5.64
N LYS A 277 -5.55 -12.52 -6.36
CA LYS A 277 -4.58 -12.89 -7.41
C LYS A 277 -3.21 -13.26 -6.84
N PRO A 278 -2.43 -14.11 -7.54
CA PRO A 278 -1.05 -14.40 -7.19
C PRO A 278 -0.18 -13.15 -7.20
N LYS A 279 0.64 -12.98 -6.15
CA LYS A 279 1.57 -11.85 -5.95
C LYS A 279 3.05 -12.26 -6.02
N GLY A 280 3.31 -13.56 -6.21
CA GLY A 280 4.64 -14.15 -6.10
C GLY A 280 5.22 -13.97 -4.69
N LYS A 281 6.53 -13.73 -4.60
CA LYS A 281 7.22 -13.39 -3.36
C LYS A 281 6.92 -11.94 -2.98
N VAL A 282 6.60 -11.71 -1.71
CA VAL A 282 6.40 -10.38 -1.14
C VAL A 282 7.41 -10.14 0.00
N HIS A 283 8.01 -8.96 0.03
CA HIS A 283 8.89 -8.53 1.10
C HIS A 283 8.51 -7.16 1.65
N VAL A 284 8.44 -7.04 2.97
CA VAL A 284 8.24 -5.75 3.67
C VAL A 284 9.50 -5.40 4.45
N SER A 285 10.15 -4.32 4.09
CA SER A 285 11.34 -3.83 4.80
C SER A 285 11.03 -2.54 5.55
N PHE A 286 11.26 -2.55 6.85
CA PHE A 286 11.15 -1.38 7.71
C PHE A 286 12.50 -0.69 7.80
N GLY A 287 12.54 0.60 7.50
CA GLY A 287 13.73 1.42 7.57
C GLY A 287 14.10 1.83 8.99
N THR A 288 14.98 2.80 9.10
CA THR A 288 15.36 3.43 10.37
C THR A 288 14.57 4.72 10.58
N PRO A 289 14.18 5.05 11.83
CA PRO A 289 13.51 6.31 12.13
C PRO A 289 14.28 7.51 11.59
N ILE A 290 13.60 8.39 10.85
CA ILE A 290 14.17 9.64 10.35
C ILE A 290 14.34 10.58 11.54
N LYS A 291 15.60 10.90 11.85
CA LYS A 291 15.99 11.78 12.94
C LYS A 291 17.07 12.77 12.50
N GLY A 292 17.00 13.99 13.00
CA GLY A 292 17.99 15.02 12.71
C GLY A 292 17.40 16.41 12.55
N GLU A 293 18.17 17.27 11.88
CA GLU A 293 17.77 18.62 11.51
C GLU A 293 17.40 18.67 10.03
N PHE A 294 16.28 19.31 9.71
CA PHE A 294 15.73 19.31 8.36
C PHE A 294 15.33 20.73 7.94
N GLU A 295 15.69 21.08 6.70
CA GLU A 295 15.41 22.41 6.16
C GLU A 295 14.00 22.51 5.54
N SER A 296 13.46 21.39 5.03
CA SER A 296 12.20 21.39 4.30
C SER A 296 11.52 20.01 4.25
N ALA A 297 10.26 20.01 3.83
CA ALA A 297 9.47 18.81 3.57
C ALA A 297 10.03 18.00 2.39
N GLU A 298 10.62 18.67 1.41
CA GLU A 298 11.26 18.08 0.24
C GLU A 298 12.46 17.22 0.67
N VAL A 299 13.32 17.73 1.56
CA VAL A 299 14.47 16.96 2.11
C VAL A 299 14.00 15.71 2.85
N VAL A 300 12.94 15.82 3.67
CA VAL A 300 12.38 14.65 4.38
C VAL A 300 11.79 13.63 3.40
N SER A 301 11.15 14.11 2.33
CA SER A 301 10.58 13.24 1.29
C SER A 301 11.68 12.48 0.54
N GLU A 302 12.78 13.15 0.21
CA GLU A 302 13.96 12.51 -0.39
C GLU A 302 14.58 11.44 0.53
N LEU A 303 14.63 11.68 1.84
CA LEU A 303 15.10 10.68 2.82
C LEU A 303 14.17 9.45 2.91
N ILE A 304 12.85 9.67 2.81
CA ILE A 304 11.88 8.57 2.72
C ILE A 304 12.13 7.78 1.43
N ASP A 305 12.21 8.46 0.29
CA ASP A 305 12.44 7.83 -1.01
C ASP A 305 13.76 7.05 -1.04
N GLN A 306 14.84 7.62 -0.47
CA GLN A 306 16.13 6.96 -0.35
C GLN A 306 16.03 5.64 0.44
N GLN A 307 15.34 5.63 1.58
CA GLN A 307 15.16 4.42 2.37
C GLN A 307 14.21 3.43 1.69
N VAL A 308 13.11 3.87 1.09
CA VAL A 308 12.17 3.01 0.35
C VAL A 308 12.87 2.30 -0.82
N LEU A 309 13.64 3.03 -1.64
CA LEU A 309 14.37 2.48 -2.79
C LEU A 309 15.53 1.58 -2.38
N SER A 310 16.34 2.00 -1.39
CA SER A 310 17.46 1.20 -0.90
C SER A 310 17.01 -0.11 -0.27
N ASN A 311 15.86 -0.10 0.41
CA ASN A 311 15.27 -1.29 1.02
C ASN A 311 14.39 -2.12 0.07
N TYR A 312 14.06 -1.60 -1.13
CA TYR A 312 13.25 -2.35 -2.10
C TYR A 312 13.95 -3.63 -2.53
N LYS A 313 13.30 -4.79 -2.30
CA LYS A 313 13.83 -6.09 -2.71
C LYS A 313 13.51 -6.33 -4.18
N LEU A 314 14.55 -6.37 -5.00
CA LEU A 314 14.40 -6.69 -6.42
C LEU A 314 14.10 -8.18 -6.63
N HIS A 315 13.18 -8.46 -7.53
CA HIS A 315 12.79 -9.78 -8.01
C HIS A 315 13.29 -10.01 -9.44
N VAL A 316 13.27 -11.26 -9.90
CA VAL A 316 13.64 -11.59 -11.29
C VAL A 316 12.72 -10.90 -12.30
N SER A 317 11.44 -10.72 -11.96
CA SER A 317 10.50 -9.93 -12.78
C SER A 317 11.01 -8.52 -13.08
N ASN A 318 11.60 -7.82 -12.09
CA ASN A 318 12.18 -6.49 -12.31
C ASN A 318 13.34 -6.51 -13.30
N MET A 319 14.17 -7.55 -13.21
CA MET A 319 15.36 -7.72 -14.04
C MET A 319 14.99 -8.07 -15.49
N VAL A 320 14.09 -9.03 -15.67
CA VAL A 320 13.62 -9.46 -16.99
C VAL A 320 12.84 -8.34 -17.67
N ALA A 321 12.01 -7.61 -16.92
CA ALA A 321 11.31 -6.46 -17.44
C ALA A 321 12.30 -5.40 -17.95
N PHE A 322 13.36 -5.13 -17.21
CA PHE A 322 14.43 -4.21 -17.61
C PHE A 322 15.16 -4.67 -18.88
N GLU A 323 15.44 -5.97 -19.07
CA GLU A 323 16.06 -6.50 -20.30
C GLU A 323 15.13 -6.42 -21.52
N GLN A 324 13.83 -6.68 -21.34
CA GLN A 324 12.84 -6.73 -22.43
C GLN A 324 12.30 -5.35 -22.81
N LEU A 325 12.42 -4.36 -21.92
CA LEU A 325 11.96 -3.01 -22.19
C LEU A 325 12.74 -2.44 -23.38
N ASP A 326 12.03 -2.06 -24.45
CA ASP A 326 12.66 -1.34 -25.56
C ASP A 326 12.98 0.09 -25.11
N ILE A 327 14.17 0.20 -24.51
CA ILE A 327 14.71 1.44 -23.94
C ILE A 327 14.73 2.56 -24.99
N LYS A 328 14.85 2.27 -26.29
CA LYS A 328 14.81 3.30 -27.34
C LYS A 328 13.44 3.99 -27.46
N ALA A 329 12.36 3.31 -27.12
CA ALA A 329 11.02 3.91 -27.08
C ALA A 329 10.84 4.82 -25.85
N MET A 330 11.35 4.42 -24.68
CA MET A 330 11.37 5.29 -23.48
C MET A 330 12.26 6.53 -23.63
N LEU A 331 13.39 6.41 -24.35
CA LEU A 331 14.31 7.53 -24.61
C LEU A 331 13.69 8.66 -25.44
N LYS A 332 12.55 8.43 -26.11
CA LYS A 332 11.79 9.50 -26.78
C LYS A 332 10.88 10.29 -25.83
N SER A 333 10.44 9.70 -24.71
CA SER A 333 9.49 10.33 -23.77
C SER A 333 10.15 10.95 -22.55
N SER A 334 11.26 10.40 -22.06
CA SER A 334 12.04 11.01 -20.98
C SER A 334 13.28 11.70 -21.56
N LEU A 335 13.36 13.02 -21.36
CA LEU A 335 14.50 13.88 -21.71
C LEU A 335 15.85 13.14 -21.58
N GLN A 336 16.64 13.17 -22.66
CA GLN A 336 17.99 12.64 -22.75
C GLN A 336 18.80 13.02 -21.51
N ASN A 337 19.10 12.05 -20.65
CA ASN A 337 20.06 12.19 -19.57
C ASN A 337 21.16 11.16 -19.78
N ASP A 338 22.40 11.61 -19.95
CA ASP A 338 23.59 10.74 -20.09
C ASP A 338 23.76 9.77 -18.91
N ASN A 339 23.17 10.08 -17.75
CA ASN A 339 23.12 9.21 -16.57
C ASN A 339 22.29 7.93 -16.78
N LEU A 340 21.28 7.92 -17.66
CA LEU A 340 20.44 6.73 -17.86
C LEU A 340 21.22 5.57 -18.51
N LYS A 341 22.13 5.87 -19.44
CA LYS A 341 23.00 4.83 -20.03
C LYS A 341 23.93 4.21 -18.99
N GLN A 342 24.50 5.02 -18.11
CA GLN A 342 25.36 4.53 -17.02
C GLN A 342 24.59 3.73 -15.98
N VAL A 343 23.39 4.18 -15.61
CA VAL A 343 22.45 3.41 -14.76
C VAL A 343 22.15 2.06 -15.42
N GLN A 344 21.93 2.04 -16.73
CA GLN A 344 21.67 0.81 -17.48
C GLN A 344 22.85 -0.15 -17.48
N GLU A 345 24.06 0.33 -17.78
CA GLU A 345 25.25 -0.51 -17.77
C GLU A 345 25.50 -1.13 -16.40
N LYS A 346 25.39 -0.34 -15.32
CA LYS A 346 25.51 -0.85 -13.94
C LYS A 346 24.42 -1.87 -13.61
N ALA A 347 23.18 -1.59 -14.00
CA ALA A 347 22.06 -2.50 -13.82
C ALA A 347 22.29 -3.83 -14.55
N GLN A 348 22.74 -3.79 -15.82
CA GLN A 348 23.06 -4.97 -16.62
C GLN A 348 24.20 -5.78 -16.02
N GLN A 349 25.29 -5.13 -15.56
CA GLN A 349 26.41 -5.82 -14.92
C GLN A 349 25.97 -6.53 -13.63
N ALA A 350 25.18 -5.86 -12.80
CA ALA A 350 24.66 -6.46 -11.57
C ALA A 350 23.70 -7.62 -11.86
N LEU A 351 22.88 -7.50 -12.91
CA LEU A 351 22.02 -8.57 -13.39
C LEU A 351 22.82 -9.79 -13.85
N GLN A 352 23.85 -9.61 -14.69
CA GLN A 352 24.72 -10.69 -15.14
C GLN A 352 25.38 -11.41 -13.94
N LYS A 353 25.80 -10.65 -12.93
CA LYS A 353 26.35 -11.20 -11.68
C LYS A 353 25.33 -11.99 -10.86
N TRP A 354 24.06 -11.57 -10.84
CA TRP A 354 23.00 -12.31 -10.15
C TRP A 354 22.66 -13.61 -10.88
N ARG A 355 22.50 -13.52 -12.21
CA ARG A 355 22.17 -14.63 -13.09
C ARG A 355 23.23 -15.72 -13.08
N SER A 356 24.52 -15.37 -13.03
CA SER A 356 25.59 -16.37 -12.96
C SER A 356 25.60 -17.16 -11.65
N LYS A 357 25.11 -16.58 -10.55
CA LYS A 357 25.02 -17.25 -9.24
C LYS A 357 23.74 -18.07 -9.05
N ASN A 358 22.65 -17.70 -9.71
CA ASN A 358 21.32 -18.28 -9.52
C ASN A 358 20.68 -18.69 -10.86
N SER A 359 21.45 -19.31 -11.76
CA SER A 359 21.07 -19.48 -13.17
C SER A 359 19.77 -20.26 -13.38
N MET A 360 19.55 -21.34 -12.61
CA MET A 360 18.35 -22.17 -12.69
C MET A 360 17.11 -21.42 -12.17
N GLU A 361 17.19 -20.83 -10.96
CA GLU A 361 16.09 -20.03 -10.39
C GLU A 361 15.75 -18.82 -11.26
N PHE A 362 16.75 -18.14 -11.83
CA PHE A 362 16.53 -17.04 -12.78
C PHE A 362 15.71 -17.52 -13.98
N SER A 363 16.11 -18.66 -14.57
CA SER A 363 15.47 -19.17 -15.79
C SER A 363 14.00 -19.52 -15.55
N GLU A 364 13.67 -20.13 -14.42
CA GLU A 364 12.30 -20.50 -14.08
C GLU A 364 11.42 -19.26 -13.85
N GLN A 365 11.88 -18.32 -13.01
CA GLN A 365 11.13 -17.09 -12.71
C GLN A 365 11.01 -16.16 -13.93
N ALA A 366 12.03 -16.14 -14.79
CA ALA A 366 11.97 -15.39 -16.04
C ALA A 366 10.95 -15.97 -17.02
N ALA A 367 10.83 -17.30 -17.10
CA ALA A 367 9.83 -17.97 -17.91
C ALA A 367 8.41 -17.68 -17.39
N GLU A 368 8.20 -17.71 -16.06
CA GLU A 368 6.92 -17.38 -15.44
C GLU A 368 6.50 -15.93 -15.75
N PHE A 369 7.40 -14.96 -15.57
CA PHE A 369 7.09 -13.55 -15.88
C PHE A 369 6.80 -13.35 -17.37
N THR A 370 7.57 -13.98 -18.26
CA THR A 370 7.36 -13.89 -19.71
C THR A 370 6.02 -14.51 -20.12
N GLN A 371 5.64 -15.65 -19.53
CA GLN A 371 4.34 -16.27 -19.76
C GLN A 371 3.20 -15.37 -19.26
N ARG A 372 3.35 -14.73 -18.10
CA ARG A 372 2.39 -13.74 -17.60
C ARG A 372 2.23 -12.57 -18.57
N LEU A 373 3.33 -12.00 -19.05
CA LEU A 373 3.31 -10.89 -20.00
C LEU A 373 2.57 -11.26 -21.31
N GLN A 374 2.76 -12.49 -21.81
CA GLN A 374 2.07 -13.00 -23.00
C GLN A 374 0.54 -13.11 -22.85
N GLN A 375 0.02 -13.19 -21.63
CA GLN A 375 -1.44 -13.17 -21.37
C GLN A 375 -2.04 -11.77 -21.51
N TYR A 376 -1.21 -10.73 -21.50
CA TYR A 376 -1.67 -9.35 -21.62
C TYR A 376 -1.69 -8.86 -23.06
N PRO A 377 -2.59 -7.92 -23.40
CA PRO A 377 -2.60 -7.31 -24.72
C PRO A 377 -1.25 -6.66 -25.06
N GLN A 378 -0.73 -6.95 -26.26
CA GLN A 378 0.59 -6.47 -26.69
C GLN A 378 0.76 -4.95 -26.60
N ARG A 379 -0.32 -4.18 -26.84
CA ARG A 379 -0.33 -2.72 -26.72
C ARG A 379 0.05 -2.19 -25.33
N LEU A 380 -0.09 -3.02 -24.29
CA LEU A 380 0.18 -2.66 -22.89
C LEU A 380 1.55 -3.14 -22.41
N HIS A 381 2.27 -3.95 -23.21
CA HIS A 381 3.52 -4.58 -22.79
C HIS A 381 4.56 -3.55 -22.38
N SER A 382 4.68 -2.43 -23.09
CA SER A 382 5.61 -1.35 -22.75
C SER A 382 5.35 -0.75 -21.37
N HIS A 383 4.08 -0.47 -21.02
CA HIS A 383 3.72 0.09 -19.71
C HIS A 383 3.95 -0.92 -18.59
N ILE A 384 3.64 -2.20 -18.82
CA ILE A 384 3.88 -3.27 -17.85
C ILE A 384 5.39 -3.44 -17.64
N LEU A 385 6.17 -3.57 -18.71
CA LEU A 385 7.63 -3.70 -18.61
C LEU A 385 8.25 -2.50 -17.87
N ALA A 386 7.82 -1.27 -18.17
CA ALA A 386 8.29 -0.08 -17.47
C ALA A 386 7.95 -0.13 -15.96
N MET A 387 6.73 -0.53 -15.61
CA MET A 387 6.28 -0.67 -14.22
C MET A 387 7.18 -1.59 -13.39
N TYR A 388 7.60 -2.72 -13.97
CA TYR A 388 8.49 -3.66 -13.28
C TYR A 388 9.97 -3.26 -13.35
N ALA A 389 10.42 -2.55 -14.40
CA ALA A 389 11.80 -2.12 -14.55
C ALA A 389 12.16 -0.90 -13.68
N ASN A 390 11.22 0.03 -13.48
CA ASN A 390 11.45 1.31 -12.80
C ASN A 390 12.04 1.19 -11.38
N PRO A 391 11.62 0.24 -10.51
CA PRO A 391 12.23 0.07 -9.19
C PRO A 391 13.74 -0.25 -9.26
N LEU A 392 14.15 -1.01 -10.28
CA LEU A 392 15.55 -1.35 -10.51
C LEU A 392 16.33 -0.14 -11.02
N ILE A 393 15.78 0.59 -12.00
CA ILE A 393 16.38 1.81 -12.56
C ILE A 393 16.60 2.85 -11.46
N GLU A 394 15.56 3.17 -10.68
CA GLU A 394 15.64 4.21 -9.64
C GLU A 394 16.57 3.80 -8.48
N LYS A 395 16.63 2.52 -8.14
CA LYS A 395 17.59 2.03 -7.13
C LYS A 395 19.05 2.23 -7.56
N TYR A 396 19.37 1.98 -8.83
CA TYR A 396 20.73 2.23 -9.35
C TYR A 396 21.02 3.71 -9.56
N ARG A 397 20.03 4.49 -9.96
CA ARG A 397 20.13 5.95 -10.02
C ARG A 397 20.51 6.52 -8.65
N LEU A 398 19.80 6.11 -7.59
CA LEU A 398 20.11 6.50 -6.22
C LEU A 398 21.54 6.09 -5.80
N GLN A 399 21.99 4.88 -6.13
CA GLN A 399 23.36 4.45 -5.83
C GLN A 399 24.43 5.30 -6.54
N MET A 400 24.15 5.76 -7.76
CA MET A 400 25.03 6.67 -8.48
C MET A 400 25.06 8.04 -7.82
N ASP A 401 23.90 8.60 -7.51
CA ASP A 401 23.79 9.92 -6.87
C ASP A 401 24.51 9.94 -5.50
N LEU A 402 24.44 8.84 -4.73
CA LEU A 402 25.16 8.68 -3.46
C LEU A 402 26.67 8.46 -3.62
N ALA A 403 27.13 7.92 -4.75
CA ALA A 403 28.57 7.75 -5.00
C ALA A 403 29.26 9.04 -5.47
N HIS A 404 28.48 10.03 -5.91
CA HIS A 404 28.97 11.34 -6.34
C HIS A 404 28.93 12.41 -5.23
N ARG A 405 28.26 12.13 -4.11
CA ARG A 405 28.27 12.96 -2.88
C ARG A 405 29.37 12.47 -1.96
#